data_AF-A0A2P2LQY3-F1
#
_entry.id   AF-A0A2P2LQY3-F1
#
_cell.length_a   1.000
_cell.length_b   1.000
_cell.length_c   1.000
_cell.angle_alpha   90.00
_cell.angle_beta   90.00
_cell.angle_gamma   90.00
#
_symmetry.space_group_name_H-M   'P 1'
#
loop_
_entity.id
_entity.type
_entity.pdbx_description
1 polymer ?
#
loop_
_entity_poly.entity_id
_entity_poly.type
_entity_poly.pdbx_seq_one_letter_code
_entity_poly.pdbx_strand_id
1 'polypeptide(L)'
;MLTMGLYVPIILAARILRAVRIAARLGFRFSKETAHSVKNFSKLILRLDKTRLLMEMNYMLAYGSAEASLRILWKFGLLEILLPLQAAYFVRQGFRRRDKRSNMLLSLFSNLDRLLAPDRPCHSSLWVGLLAFHKALSDQPRDPVVVAAFLLTLHNGGDLSEAVNITRIINRPHDVSFHELLEPQHLVSQSLADEVKDLAASVNQMLSKMTDEYYVSKAMLKYPQAPYSDLVSSFFSFVFCLPNQRKSFEQSLYRGIMHLGAVARSSKFIVANCS
;
A
#
# COMPACT_ATOMS: atom_id res chain seq x y z
N MET A 1 41.25 -10.06 3.36
CA MET A 1 40.95 -8.83 2.58
C MET A 1 39.81 -8.99 1.56
N LEU A 2 38.91 -9.99 1.71
CA LEU A 2 37.75 -10.21 0.82
C LEU A 2 36.40 -9.83 1.46
N THR A 3 36.37 -9.54 2.77
CA THR A 3 35.15 -9.17 3.52
C THR A 3 34.80 -7.69 3.43
N MET A 4 35.78 -6.80 3.19
CA MET A 4 35.56 -5.34 3.06
C MET A 4 34.85 -4.95 1.76
N GLY A 5 35.02 -5.70 0.68
CA GLY A 5 34.43 -5.38 -0.65
C GLY A 5 32.92 -5.62 -0.75
N LEU A 6 32.37 -6.56 0.04
CA LEU A 6 30.93 -6.84 0.13
C LEU A 6 30.22 -6.00 1.20
N TYR A 7 30.96 -5.51 2.21
CA TYR A 7 30.42 -4.71 3.31
C TYR A 7 30.02 -3.29 2.88
N VAL A 8 30.83 -2.65 2.04
CA VAL A 8 30.60 -1.27 1.56
C VAL A 8 29.30 -1.16 0.72
N PRO A 9 28.99 -2.06 -0.23
CA PRO A 9 27.73 -2.05 -0.97
C PRO A 9 26.48 -2.24 -0.09
N ILE A 10 26.55 -3.11 0.92
CA ILE A 10 25.42 -3.40 1.82
C ILE A 10 25.11 -2.19 2.70
N ILE A 11 26.15 -1.57 3.28
CA ILE A 11 26.01 -0.33 4.04
C ILE A 11 25.40 0.77 3.17
N LEU A 12 25.84 0.90 1.92
CA LEU A 12 25.36 1.92 1.01
C LEU A 12 23.87 1.73 0.63
N ALA A 13 23.43 0.49 0.40
CA ALA A 13 22.03 0.18 0.08
C ALA A 13 21.07 0.56 1.22
N ALA A 14 21.41 0.22 2.47
CA ALA A 14 20.63 0.61 3.64
C ALA A 14 20.56 2.15 3.79
N ARG A 15 21.67 2.84 3.49
CA ARG A 15 21.73 4.31 3.53
C ARG A 15 20.80 4.96 2.51
N ILE A 16 20.59 4.36 1.33
CA ILE A 16 19.65 4.89 0.33
C ILE A 16 18.23 4.88 0.89
N LEU A 17 17.76 3.75 1.43
CA LEU A 17 16.41 3.65 2.00
C LEU A 17 16.24 4.56 3.22
N ARG A 18 17.25 4.64 4.08
CA ARG A 18 17.24 5.54 5.23
C ARG A 18 17.17 7.01 4.80
N ALA A 19 17.91 7.40 3.77
CA ALA A 19 17.90 8.74 3.23
C ALA A 19 16.51 9.08 2.66
N VAL A 20 15.89 8.16 1.90
CA VAL A 20 14.52 8.29 1.40
C VAL A 20 13.53 8.51 2.55
N ARG A 21 13.60 7.67 3.58
CA ARG A 21 12.75 7.78 4.77
C ARG A 21 12.89 9.15 5.45
N ILE A 22 14.11 9.60 5.70
CA ILE A 22 14.36 10.90 6.35
C ILE A 22 13.82 12.05 5.48
N ALA A 23 14.08 11.99 4.17
CA ALA A 23 13.58 12.99 3.24
C ALA A 23 12.06 13.05 3.19
N ALA A 24 11.39 11.89 3.21
CA ALA A 24 9.93 11.80 3.25
C ALA A 24 9.35 12.43 4.52
N ARG A 25 9.92 12.09 5.69
CA ARG A 25 9.43 12.59 6.99
C ARG A 25 9.63 14.09 7.17
N LEU A 26 10.78 14.62 6.74
CA LEU A 26 11.13 16.02 6.95
C LEU A 26 10.74 16.92 5.78
N GLY A 27 10.18 16.37 4.70
CA GLY A 27 9.87 17.11 3.48
C GLY A 27 11.12 17.62 2.74
N PHE A 28 12.29 17.01 2.97
CA PHE A 28 13.54 17.45 2.36
C PHE A 28 13.64 17.06 0.90
N ARG A 29 14.34 17.90 0.13
CA ARG A 29 14.71 17.64 -1.26
C ARG A 29 16.17 17.25 -1.33
N PHE A 30 16.47 16.15 -2.01
CA PHE A 30 17.85 15.79 -2.34
C PHE A 30 18.48 16.83 -3.27
N SER A 31 19.76 17.12 -3.05
CA SER A 31 20.59 17.88 -4.00
C SER A 31 20.69 17.11 -5.33
N LYS A 32 21.08 17.80 -6.41
CA LYS A 32 21.21 17.19 -7.74
C LYS A 32 22.19 16.01 -7.73
N GLU A 33 23.32 16.16 -7.03
CA GLU A 33 24.36 15.13 -6.90
C GLU A 33 23.84 13.90 -6.15
N THR A 34 23.24 14.10 -4.96
CA THR A 34 22.70 12.98 -4.17
C THR A 34 21.56 12.28 -4.91
N ALA A 35 20.69 13.03 -5.57
CA ALA A 35 19.62 12.49 -6.40
C ALA A 35 20.16 11.61 -7.54
N HIS A 36 21.26 12.02 -8.17
CA HIS A 36 21.93 11.24 -9.21
C HIS A 36 22.53 9.94 -8.63
N SER A 37 23.22 10.01 -7.49
CA SER A 37 23.76 8.83 -6.82
C SER A 37 22.67 7.85 -6.40
N VAL A 38 21.57 8.32 -5.79
CA VAL A 38 20.44 7.47 -5.38
C VAL A 38 19.87 6.71 -6.58
N LYS A 39 19.73 7.37 -7.73
CA LYS A 39 19.24 6.73 -8.96
C LYS A 39 20.23 5.68 -9.49
N ASN A 40 21.51 6.02 -9.56
CA ASN A 40 22.55 5.12 -10.11
C ASN A 40 22.76 3.88 -9.25
N PHE A 41 22.65 4.03 -7.93
CA PHE A 41 22.87 2.95 -6.96
C PHE A 41 21.58 2.25 -6.53
N SER A 42 20.42 2.60 -7.09
CA SER A 42 19.11 1.98 -6.81
C SER A 42 19.15 0.45 -6.85
N LYS A 43 19.83 -0.13 -7.84
CA LYS A 43 19.95 -1.60 -8.01
C LYS A 43 20.72 -2.28 -6.86
N LEU A 44 21.53 -1.57 -6.08
CA LEU A 44 22.22 -2.14 -4.92
C LEU A 44 21.25 -2.58 -3.81
N ILE A 45 20.03 -2.04 -3.80
CA ILE A 45 18.98 -2.45 -2.86
C ILE A 45 18.64 -3.94 -3.02
N LEU A 46 18.82 -4.51 -4.21
CA LEU A 46 18.64 -5.95 -4.47
C LEU A 46 19.64 -6.83 -3.69
N ARG A 47 20.73 -6.26 -3.18
CA ARG A 47 21.75 -6.97 -2.41
C ARG A 47 21.52 -6.89 -0.90
N LEU A 48 20.54 -6.10 -0.46
CA LEU A 48 20.22 -5.96 0.96
C LEU A 48 19.50 -7.22 1.45
N ASP A 49 19.76 -7.61 2.70
CA ASP A 49 19.01 -8.72 3.29
C ASP A 49 17.53 -8.37 3.47
N LYS A 50 16.68 -9.39 3.39
CA LYS A 50 15.22 -9.25 3.36
C LYS A 50 14.67 -8.62 4.64
N THR A 51 15.23 -9.00 5.80
CA THR A 51 14.84 -8.48 7.12
C THR A 51 15.09 -6.98 7.18
N ARG A 52 16.23 -6.52 6.67
CA ARG A 52 16.58 -5.10 6.62
C ARG A 52 15.70 -4.32 5.64
N LEU A 53 15.38 -4.89 4.48
CA LEU A 53 14.44 -4.29 3.53
C LEU A 53 13.08 -4.07 4.18
N LEU A 54 12.54 -5.11 4.82
CA LEU A 54 11.25 -5.04 5.49
C LEU A 54 11.26 -4.03 6.64
N MET A 55 12.34 -3.97 7.42
CA MET A 55 12.48 -3.00 8.49
C MET A 55 12.45 -1.55 7.96
N GLU A 56 13.23 -1.23 6.93
CA GLU A 56 13.24 0.12 6.35
C GLU A 56 11.88 0.47 5.70
N MET A 57 11.24 -0.49 5.03
CA MET A 57 9.88 -0.33 4.48
C MET A 57 8.85 -0.09 5.57
N ASN A 58 8.89 -0.85 6.66
CA ASN A 58 8.00 -0.65 7.80
C ASN A 58 8.19 0.74 8.40
N TYR A 59 9.43 1.21 8.55
CA TYR A 59 9.68 2.57 9.02
C TYR A 59 9.18 3.68 8.08
N MET A 60 9.10 3.42 6.78
CA MET A 60 8.54 4.36 5.80
C MET A 60 7.02 4.39 5.83
N LEU A 61 6.37 3.22 5.92
CA LEU A 61 4.93 3.07 5.71
C LEU A 61 4.10 3.06 7.01
N ALA A 62 4.70 2.70 8.14
CA ALA A 62 3.96 2.50 9.39
C ALA A 62 4.04 3.66 10.38
N TYR A 63 4.74 4.75 10.04
CA TYR A 63 5.12 5.79 11.00
C TYR A 63 4.70 7.22 10.55
N GLY A 64 3.65 7.35 9.75
CA GLY A 64 3.06 8.65 9.39
C GLY A 64 3.80 9.43 8.29
N SER A 65 4.47 8.74 7.37
CA SER A 65 5.14 9.35 6.21
C SER A 65 5.07 8.49 4.95
N ALA A 66 4.07 7.61 4.87
CA ALA A 66 3.94 6.60 3.85
C ALA A 66 3.69 7.20 2.46
N GLU A 67 2.79 8.18 2.35
CA GLU A 67 2.47 8.83 1.08
C GLU A 67 3.70 9.52 0.47
N ALA A 68 4.39 10.31 1.30
CA ALA A 68 5.62 11.00 0.89
C ALA A 68 6.72 9.99 0.52
N SER A 69 6.83 8.89 1.28
CA SER A 69 7.79 7.82 0.99
C SER A 69 7.51 7.17 -0.35
N LEU A 70 6.26 6.81 -0.66
CA LEU A 70 5.86 6.24 -1.95
C LEU A 70 6.20 7.18 -3.13
N ARG A 71 5.98 8.49 -2.97
CA ARG A 71 6.36 9.48 -4.00
C ARG A 71 7.85 9.53 -4.23
N ILE A 72 8.66 9.52 -3.17
CA ILE A 72 10.12 9.55 -3.29
C ILE A 72 10.64 8.25 -3.91
N LEU A 73 10.13 7.10 -3.45
CA LEU A 73 10.46 5.80 -4.04
C LEU A 73 10.14 5.78 -5.54
N TRP A 74 8.96 6.27 -5.94
CA TRP A 74 8.58 6.38 -7.35
C TRP A 74 9.50 7.32 -8.13
N LYS A 75 9.82 8.50 -7.58
CA LYS A 75 10.68 9.49 -8.23
C LYS A 75 12.06 8.93 -8.61
N PHE A 76 12.60 8.03 -7.79
CA PHE A 76 13.95 7.48 -7.94
C PHE A 76 14.03 6.08 -8.56
N GLY A 77 12.90 5.48 -8.94
CA GLY A 77 12.91 4.14 -9.53
C GLY A 77 12.97 3.00 -8.51
N LEU A 78 12.76 3.31 -7.22
CA LEU A 78 12.86 2.35 -6.13
C LEU A 78 11.55 1.62 -5.89
N LEU A 79 10.42 2.24 -6.24
CA LEU A 79 9.10 1.64 -6.07
C LEU A 79 8.95 0.39 -6.95
N GLU A 80 9.52 0.39 -8.16
CA GLU A 80 9.53 -0.77 -9.04
C GLU A 80 10.24 -1.99 -8.44
N ILE A 81 11.24 -1.75 -7.60
CA ILE A 81 12.02 -2.80 -6.95
C ILE A 81 11.28 -3.33 -5.73
N LEU A 82 10.70 -2.42 -4.92
CA LEU A 82 10.14 -2.75 -3.61
C LEU A 82 8.66 -3.13 -3.65
N LEU A 83 7.86 -2.41 -4.45
CA LEU A 83 6.40 -2.55 -4.57
C LEU A 83 5.98 -2.54 -6.04
N PRO A 84 6.41 -3.56 -6.80
CA PRO A 84 6.22 -3.61 -8.25
C PRO A 84 4.77 -3.54 -8.72
N LEU A 85 3.83 -4.17 -8.00
CA LEU A 85 2.41 -4.16 -8.36
C LEU A 85 1.84 -2.73 -8.31
N GLN A 86 2.30 -1.94 -7.36
CA GLN A 86 1.93 -0.54 -7.16
C GLN A 86 2.67 0.37 -8.15
N ALA A 87 3.91 0.04 -8.50
CA ALA A 87 4.61 0.73 -9.57
C ALA A 87 3.92 0.54 -10.93
N ALA A 88 3.46 -0.68 -11.24
CA ALA A 88 2.68 -0.96 -12.44
C ALA A 88 1.36 -0.17 -12.48
N TYR A 89 0.72 0.00 -11.31
CA TYR A 89 -0.45 0.87 -11.16
C TYR A 89 -0.12 2.34 -11.51
N PHE A 90 0.97 2.90 -11.00
CA PHE A 90 1.40 4.27 -11.33
C PHE A 90 1.62 4.47 -12.82
N VAL A 91 2.22 3.47 -13.48
CA VAL A 91 2.46 3.51 -14.93
C VAL A 91 1.15 3.48 -15.70
N ARG A 92 0.22 2.59 -15.33
CA ARG A 92 -1.09 2.48 -15.99
C ARG A 92 -1.93 3.75 -15.84
N GLN A 93 -1.84 4.42 -14.70
CA GLN A 93 -2.47 5.72 -14.44
C GLN A 93 -1.74 6.91 -15.11
N GLY A 94 -0.67 6.67 -15.87
CA GLY A 94 0.13 7.73 -16.49
C GLY A 94 0.80 8.67 -15.47
N PHE A 95 1.07 8.17 -14.26
CA PHE A 95 1.60 8.95 -13.15
C PHE A 95 3.10 9.22 -13.32
N ARG A 96 3.46 10.48 -13.60
CA ARG A 96 4.85 10.86 -13.91
C ARG A 96 5.74 10.81 -12.65
N ARG A 97 7.07 10.68 -12.82
CA ARG A 97 8.04 10.58 -11.71
C ARG A 97 8.06 11.77 -10.74
N ARG A 98 7.62 12.93 -11.19
CA ARG A 98 7.56 14.18 -10.40
C ARG A 98 6.13 14.74 -10.36
N ASP A 99 5.16 13.86 -10.52
CA ASP A 99 3.76 14.25 -10.51
C ASP A 99 3.33 14.71 -9.11
N LYS A 100 2.57 15.80 -9.09
CA LYS A 100 1.99 16.37 -7.86
C LYS A 100 0.54 15.93 -7.65
N ARG A 101 -0.09 15.34 -8.68
CA ARG A 101 -1.45 14.80 -8.57
C ARG A 101 -1.51 13.71 -7.49
N SER A 102 -2.70 13.45 -7.00
CA SER A 102 -2.98 12.27 -6.18
C SER A 102 -3.58 11.16 -7.05
N ASN A 103 -3.62 9.96 -6.49
CA ASN A 103 -4.35 8.80 -7.01
C ASN A 103 -4.91 8.03 -5.80
N MET A 104 -5.66 6.95 -6.02
CA MET A 104 -6.29 6.24 -4.92
C MET A 104 -5.25 5.70 -3.93
N LEU A 105 -4.17 5.05 -4.40
CA LEU A 105 -3.11 4.54 -3.54
C LEU A 105 -2.51 5.63 -2.62
N LEU A 106 -2.11 6.76 -3.20
CA LEU A 106 -1.51 7.86 -2.44
C LEU A 106 -2.51 8.48 -1.47
N SER A 107 -3.79 8.56 -1.84
CA SER A 107 -4.84 9.09 -0.97
C SER A 107 -5.12 8.17 0.23
N LEU A 108 -5.13 6.85 0.01
CA LEU A 108 -5.25 5.84 1.07
C LEU A 108 -4.10 5.98 2.08
N PHE A 109 -2.86 6.09 1.60
CA PHE A 109 -1.69 6.24 2.46
C PHE A 109 -1.61 7.62 3.13
N SER A 110 -2.04 8.70 2.47
CA SER A 110 -2.14 10.02 3.10
C SER A 110 -3.13 10.02 4.26
N ASN A 111 -4.26 9.34 4.08
CA ASN A 111 -5.26 9.16 5.13
C ASN A 111 -4.72 8.31 6.28
N LEU A 112 -3.99 7.23 5.97
CA LEU A 112 -3.30 6.43 6.98
C LEU A 112 -2.30 7.30 7.76
N ASP A 113 -1.51 8.11 7.08
CA ASP A 113 -0.48 8.95 7.72
C ASP A 113 -1.05 9.91 8.77
N ARG A 114 -2.27 10.41 8.58
CA ARG A 114 -2.95 11.29 9.55
C ARG A 114 -3.31 10.60 10.87
N LEU A 115 -3.39 9.27 10.89
CA LEU A 115 -3.66 8.50 12.10
C LEU A 115 -2.40 8.10 12.86
N LEU A 116 -1.24 8.21 12.22
CA LEU A 116 0.00 7.68 12.73
C LEU A 116 0.93 8.81 13.15
N ALA A 117 1.80 8.49 14.09
CA ALA A 117 2.84 9.39 14.55
C ALA A 117 4.14 8.60 14.77
N PRO A 118 5.31 9.26 14.85
CA PRO A 118 6.57 8.56 15.09
C PRO A 118 6.56 7.68 16.35
N ASP A 119 5.84 8.11 17.37
CA ASP A 119 5.62 7.44 18.66
C ASP A 119 4.42 6.48 18.65
N ARG A 120 3.57 6.55 17.62
CA ARG A 120 2.37 5.71 17.45
C ARG A 120 2.34 5.07 16.05
N PRO A 121 3.22 4.09 15.79
CA PRO A 121 3.21 3.39 14.52
C PRO A 121 2.06 2.39 14.40
N CYS A 122 1.67 2.06 13.18
CA CYS A 122 0.77 0.93 12.94
C CYS A 122 1.53 -0.40 12.84
N HIS A 123 0.79 -1.50 13.01
CA HIS A 123 1.32 -2.82 12.73
C HIS A 123 1.54 -3.00 11.21
N SER A 124 2.56 -3.77 10.82
CA SER A 124 2.92 -3.95 9.41
C SER A 124 1.78 -4.56 8.57
N SER A 125 0.92 -5.37 9.20
CA SER A 125 -0.27 -5.93 8.56
C SER A 125 -1.20 -4.88 7.97
N LEU A 126 -1.26 -3.69 8.55
CA LEU A 126 -2.17 -2.65 8.11
C LEU A 126 -1.78 -2.10 6.74
N TRP A 127 -0.52 -1.67 6.56
CA TRP A 127 -0.09 -1.14 5.28
C TRP A 127 -0.01 -2.22 4.20
N VAL A 128 0.32 -3.47 4.55
CA VAL A 128 0.26 -4.62 3.63
C VAL A 128 -1.18 -4.88 3.19
N GLY A 129 -2.12 -4.86 4.14
CA GLY A 129 -3.54 -4.93 3.88
C GLY A 129 -4.05 -3.87 2.94
N LEU A 130 -3.64 -2.63 3.18
CA LEU A 130 -4.01 -1.48 2.36
C LEU A 130 -3.49 -1.60 0.92
N LEU A 131 -2.27 -2.14 0.73
CA LEU A 131 -1.70 -2.44 -0.58
C LEU A 131 -2.53 -3.48 -1.34
N ALA A 132 -2.94 -4.56 -0.67
CA ALA A 132 -3.77 -5.61 -1.26
C ALA A 132 -5.19 -5.13 -1.56
N PHE A 133 -5.79 -4.37 -0.63
CA PHE A 133 -7.08 -3.73 -0.80
C PHE A 133 -7.10 -2.80 -2.01
N HIS A 134 -6.13 -1.88 -2.09
CA HIS A 134 -5.99 -1.01 -3.25
C HIS A 134 -5.84 -1.81 -4.55
N LYS A 135 -5.03 -2.87 -4.54
CA LYS A 135 -4.80 -3.68 -5.74
C LYS A 135 -6.05 -4.46 -6.15
N ALA A 136 -6.84 -4.96 -5.21
CA ALA A 136 -8.13 -5.60 -5.48
C ALA A 136 -9.10 -4.64 -6.17
N LEU A 137 -9.27 -3.42 -5.63
CA LEU A 137 -10.12 -2.39 -6.24
C LEU A 137 -9.60 -1.93 -7.60
N SER A 138 -8.27 -1.86 -7.74
CA SER A 138 -7.63 -1.50 -8.99
C SER A 138 -7.79 -2.57 -10.09
N ASP A 139 -8.00 -3.84 -9.74
CA ASP A 139 -8.21 -4.91 -10.71
C ASP A 139 -9.70 -5.12 -11.00
N GLN A 140 -10.54 -4.91 -10.00
CA GLN A 140 -11.99 -4.94 -10.11
C GLN A 140 -12.58 -3.74 -9.37
N PRO A 141 -12.87 -2.64 -10.09
CA PRO A 141 -13.52 -1.47 -9.53
C PRO A 141 -14.84 -1.85 -8.85
N ARG A 142 -15.17 -1.17 -7.74
CA ARG A 142 -16.36 -1.45 -6.94
C ARG A 142 -17.20 -0.21 -6.74
N ASP A 143 -18.47 -0.44 -6.42
CA ASP A 143 -19.35 0.62 -5.97
C ASP A 143 -18.80 1.27 -4.68
N PRO A 144 -18.75 2.62 -4.58
CA PRO A 144 -18.35 3.34 -3.37
C PRO A 144 -19.07 2.88 -2.10
N VAL A 145 -20.35 2.50 -2.19
CA VAL A 145 -21.15 2.01 -1.06
C VAL A 145 -20.66 0.64 -0.60
N VAL A 146 -20.30 -0.25 -1.52
CA VAL A 146 -19.68 -1.55 -1.19
C VAL A 146 -18.35 -1.33 -0.47
N VAL A 147 -17.53 -0.40 -0.98
CA VAL A 147 -16.26 -0.04 -0.35
C VAL A 147 -16.47 0.54 1.06
N ALA A 148 -17.44 1.44 1.22
CA ALA A 148 -17.80 2.00 2.52
C ALA A 148 -18.26 0.93 3.50
N ALA A 149 -19.14 0.02 3.05
CA ALA A 149 -19.71 -1.04 3.87
C ALA A 149 -18.63 -2.03 4.29
N PHE A 150 -17.70 -2.36 3.40
CA PHE A 150 -16.53 -3.17 3.71
C PHE A 150 -15.66 -2.53 4.80
N LEU A 151 -15.32 -1.24 4.67
CA LEU A 151 -14.51 -0.53 5.65
C LEU A 151 -15.20 -0.38 7.01
N LEU A 152 -16.52 -0.18 7.02
CA LEU A 152 -17.33 -0.13 8.25
C LEU A 152 -17.48 -1.50 8.89
N THR A 153 -17.65 -2.56 8.10
CA THR A 153 -17.66 -3.94 8.60
C THR A 153 -16.34 -4.23 9.29
N LEU A 154 -15.23 -3.82 8.67
CA LEU A 154 -13.91 -3.93 9.27
C LEU A 154 -13.69 -2.95 10.41
N HIS A 155 -14.51 -1.92 10.61
CA HIS A 155 -14.43 -1.03 11.79
C HIS A 155 -15.16 -1.59 13.01
N ASN A 156 -16.31 -2.24 12.76
CA ASN A 156 -17.26 -2.66 13.79
C ASN A 156 -17.02 -4.09 14.26
N GLY A 157 -15.85 -4.65 14.01
CA GLY A 157 -15.50 -5.99 14.47
C GLY A 157 -16.08 -7.11 13.63
N GLY A 158 -16.56 -6.81 12.41
CA GLY A 158 -17.17 -7.79 11.51
C GLY A 158 -18.67 -7.76 11.42
N ASP A 159 -19.32 -6.83 12.10
CA ASP A 159 -20.77 -6.71 12.01
C ASP A 159 -21.17 -6.13 10.63
N LEU A 160 -21.30 -7.04 9.67
CA LEU A 160 -21.74 -6.73 8.31
C LEU A 160 -23.16 -6.15 8.31
N SER A 161 -24.02 -6.61 9.21
CA SER A 161 -25.40 -6.17 9.26
C SER A 161 -25.50 -4.71 9.70
N GLU A 162 -24.75 -4.32 10.73
CA GLU A 162 -24.65 -2.94 11.20
C GLU A 162 -24.00 -2.05 10.13
N ALA A 163 -22.93 -2.50 9.50
CA ALA A 163 -22.24 -1.75 8.45
C ALA A 163 -23.15 -1.48 7.22
N VAL A 164 -23.94 -2.46 6.79
CA VAL A 164 -24.92 -2.32 5.71
C VAL A 164 -26.09 -1.39 6.08
N ASN A 165 -26.45 -1.33 7.37
CA ASN A 165 -27.45 -0.36 7.86
C ASN A 165 -26.88 1.06 7.88
N ILE A 166 -25.66 1.25 8.39
CA ILE A 166 -25.01 2.56 8.48
C ILE A 166 -24.76 3.14 7.08
N THR A 167 -24.25 2.33 6.15
CA THR A 167 -23.93 2.80 4.79
C THR A 167 -25.14 3.31 4.02
N ARG A 168 -26.33 2.78 4.25
CA ARG A 168 -27.56 3.30 3.64
C ARG A 168 -27.87 4.75 4.03
N ILE A 169 -27.37 5.21 5.17
CA ILE A 169 -27.57 6.57 5.67
C ILE A 169 -26.48 7.51 5.10
N ILE A 170 -25.39 6.97 4.57
CA ILE A 170 -24.28 7.76 4.02
C ILE A 170 -24.66 8.25 2.61
N ASN A 171 -25.13 9.49 2.52
CA ASN A 171 -25.43 10.15 1.25
C ASN A 171 -24.30 11.09 0.78
N ARG A 172 -23.04 10.70 0.99
CA ARG A 172 -21.90 11.57 0.65
C ARG A 172 -21.39 11.27 -0.76
N PRO A 173 -21.10 12.31 -1.56
CA PRO A 173 -20.48 12.12 -2.85
C PRO A 173 -19.09 11.51 -2.69
N HIS A 174 -18.76 10.60 -3.61
CA HIS A 174 -17.42 10.03 -3.71
C HIS A 174 -16.57 10.85 -4.68
N ASP A 175 -15.25 10.73 -4.56
CA ASP A 175 -14.33 11.33 -5.54
C ASP A 175 -14.39 10.56 -6.87
N VAL A 176 -15.06 11.16 -7.85
CA VAL A 176 -15.26 10.62 -9.20
C VAL A 176 -13.96 10.53 -10.01
N SER A 177 -12.85 11.07 -9.52
CA SER A 177 -11.55 10.96 -10.20
C SER A 177 -10.88 9.59 -10.01
N PHE A 178 -11.35 8.79 -9.06
CA PHE A 178 -10.83 7.44 -8.81
C PHE A 178 -11.47 6.41 -9.74
N HIS A 179 -10.64 5.77 -10.56
CA HIS A 179 -11.08 4.78 -11.54
C HIS A 179 -11.39 3.42 -10.92
N GLU A 180 -10.99 3.25 -9.66
CA GLU A 180 -11.25 2.10 -8.82
C GLU A 180 -12.66 2.11 -8.22
N LEU A 181 -13.36 3.24 -8.32
CA LEU A 181 -14.72 3.43 -7.86
C LEU A 181 -15.66 3.50 -9.08
N LEU A 182 -16.71 2.69 -9.06
CA LEU A 182 -17.76 2.72 -10.07
C LEU A 182 -18.74 3.86 -9.81
N GLU A 183 -19.56 4.18 -10.80
CA GLU A 183 -20.74 5.02 -10.58
C GLU A 183 -21.68 4.32 -9.56
N PRO A 184 -22.21 5.05 -8.57
CA PRO A 184 -23.04 4.47 -7.52
C PRO A 184 -24.31 3.86 -8.09
N GLN A 185 -24.59 2.62 -7.70
CA GLN A 185 -25.80 1.90 -8.03
C GLN A 185 -26.70 1.81 -6.79
N HIS A 186 -28.02 1.85 -7.00
CA HIS A 186 -28.99 1.60 -5.94
C HIS A 186 -29.05 0.10 -5.61
N LEU A 187 -28.07 -0.39 -4.84
CA LEU A 187 -27.99 -1.78 -4.41
C LEU A 187 -28.96 -2.06 -3.25
N VAL A 188 -29.67 -3.19 -3.31
CA VAL A 188 -30.51 -3.71 -2.22
C VAL A 188 -29.61 -4.33 -1.13
N SER A 189 -30.05 -4.34 0.13
CA SER A 189 -29.24 -4.79 1.28
C SER A 189 -28.59 -6.17 1.13
N GLN A 190 -29.31 -7.13 0.53
CA GLN A 190 -28.81 -8.49 0.35
C GLN A 190 -27.73 -8.54 -0.75
N SER A 191 -27.95 -7.86 -1.87
CA SER A 191 -26.94 -7.68 -2.91
C SER A 191 -25.71 -6.91 -2.41
N LEU A 192 -25.89 -5.92 -1.53
CA LEU A 192 -24.79 -5.18 -0.93
C LEU A 192 -23.93 -6.06 0.00
N ALA A 193 -24.57 -6.88 0.83
CA ALA A 193 -23.85 -7.81 1.71
C ALA A 193 -23.02 -8.83 0.92
N ASP A 194 -23.55 -9.33 -0.20
CA ASP A 194 -22.84 -10.28 -1.05
C ASP A 194 -21.68 -9.62 -1.82
N GLU A 195 -21.86 -8.40 -2.32
CA GLU A 195 -20.77 -7.60 -2.90
C GLU A 195 -19.64 -7.30 -1.90
N VAL A 196 -19.98 -7.02 -0.63
CA VAL A 196 -18.98 -6.81 0.43
C VAL A 196 -18.19 -8.09 0.71
N LYS A 197 -18.84 -9.25 0.74
CA LYS A 197 -18.16 -10.55 0.88
C LYS A 197 -17.28 -10.84 -0.33
N ASP A 198 -17.75 -10.54 -1.53
CA ASP A 198 -16.97 -10.72 -2.77
C ASP A 198 -15.73 -9.81 -2.82
N LEU A 199 -15.86 -8.56 -2.36
CA LEU A 199 -14.72 -7.67 -2.15
C LEU A 199 -13.75 -8.24 -1.11
N ALA A 200 -14.23 -8.75 0.03
CA ALA A 200 -13.37 -9.39 1.03
C ALA A 200 -12.60 -10.60 0.46
N ALA A 201 -13.28 -11.44 -0.33
CA ALA A 201 -12.66 -12.57 -1.03
C ALA A 201 -11.60 -12.09 -2.03
N SER A 202 -11.88 -11.01 -2.77
CA SER A 202 -10.93 -10.39 -3.72
C SER A 202 -9.67 -9.87 -3.00
N VAL A 203 -9.83 -9.22 -1.84
CA VAL A 203 -8.69 -8.75 -1.03
C VAL A 203 -7.86 -9.93 -0.51
N ASN A 204 -8.50 -10.98 0.01
CA ASN A 204 -7.81 -12.18 0.51
C ASN A 204 -7.09 -12.94 -0.61
N GLN A 205 -7.70 -13.02 -1.79
CA GLN A 205 -7.06 -13.58 -2.97
C GLN A 205 -5.84 -12.74 -3.37
N MET A 206 -5.95 -11.41 -3.30
CA MET A 206 -4.84 -10.52 -3.62
C MET A 206 -3.69 -10.65 -2.62
N LEU A 207 -3.98 -10.74 -1.32
CA LEU A 207 -2.98 -11.01 -0.29
C LEU A 207 -2.23 -12.32 -0.60
N SER A 208 -2.96 -13.38 -0.94
CA SER A 208 -2.38 -14.68 -1.30
C SER A 208 -1.52 -14.58 -2.57
N LYS A 209 -1.98 -13.86 -3.60
CA LYS A 209 -1.21 -13.61 -4.84
C LYS A 209 0.05 -12.78 -4.59
N MET A 210 -0.01 -11.79 -3.69
CA MET A 210 1.15 -10.99 -3.33
C MET A 210 2.23 -11.83 -2.66
N THR A 211 1.85 -12.86 -1.90
CA THR A 211 2.77 -13.82 -1.25
C THR A 211 3.29 -14.94 -2.15
N ASP A 212 2.73 -15.08 -3.36
CA ASP A 212 3.03 -16.18 -4.27
C ASP A 212 4.02 -15.75 -5.37
N GLU A 213 5.10 -16.52 -5.50
CA GLU A 213 6.21 -16.23 -6.43
C GLU A 213 5.82 -16.23 -7.90
N TYR A 214 4.94 -17.15 -8.29
CA TYR A 214 4.50 -17.29 -9.66
C TYR A 214 3.67 -16.08 -10.08
N TYR A 215 2.73 -15.65 -9.24
CA TYR A 215 1.84 -14.51 -9.55
C TYR A 215 2.59 -13.19 -9.59
N VAL A 216 3.53 -12.99 -8.66
CA VAL A 216 4.42 -11.83 -8.65
C VAL A 216 5.23 -11.75 -9.93
N SER A 217 5.88 -12.85 -10.33
CA SER A 217 6.69 -12.92 -11.56
C SER A 217 5.84 -12.65 -12.80
N LYS A 218 4.64 -13.21 -12.86
CA LYS A 218 3.68 -12.99 -13.95
C LYS A 218 3.21 -11.55 -14.05
N ALA A 219 3.01 -10.87 -12.92
CA ALA A 219 2.67 -9.44 -12.91
C ALA A 219 3.83 -8.58 -13.41
N MET A 220 5.07 -9.00 -13.16
CA MET A 220 6.29 -8.34 -13.64
C MET A 220 6.55 -8.47 -15.13
N LEU A 221 6.10 -9.55 -15.76
CA LEU A 221 6.11 -9.65 -17.23
C LEU A 221 5.33 -8.51 -17.92
N LYS A 222 4.28 -7.98 -17.27
CA LYS A 222 3.49 -6.86 -17.80
C LYS A 222 4.19 -5.50 -17.63
N TYR A 223 5.33 -5.47 -16.94
CA TYR A 223 6.10 -4.25 -16.69
C TYR A 223 7.60 -4.51 -16.91
N PRO A 224 8.05 -4.56 -18.19
CA PRO A 224 9.41 -4.97 -18.56
C PRO A 224 10.54 -4.02 -18.07
N GLN A 225 10.18 -2.86 -17.52
CA GLN A 225 11.12 -1.90 -16.94
C GLN A 225 11.48 -2.22 -15.48
N ALA A 226 10.74 -3.11 -14.80
CA ALA A 226 11.15 -3.60 -13.49
C ALA A 226 12.26 -4.65 -13.65
N PRO A 227 13.34 -4.58 -12.85
CA PRO A 227 14.33 -5.64 -12.83
C PRO A 227 13.66 -6.94 -12.36
N TYR A 228 13.88 -8.03 -13.09
CA TYR A 228 13.49 -9.38 -12.64
C TYR A 228 14.13 -9.63 -11.27
N SER A 229 13.32 -9.89 -10.25
CA SER A 229 13.82 -10.12 -8.90
C SER A 229 12.88 -11.02 -8.09
N ASP A 230 13.41 -12.15 -7.63
CA ASP A 230 12.78 -13.07 -6.67
C ASP A 230 12.65 -12.45 -5.25
N LEU A 231 13.01 -11.17 -5.09
CA LEU A 231 12.80 -10.45 -3.84
C LEU A 231 11.34 -10.17 -3.59
N VAL A 232 10.52 -10.00 -4.62
CA VAL A 232 9.12 -9.57 -4.44
C VAL A 232 8.29 -10.74 -3.93
N SER A 233 8.48 -11.92 -4.52
CA SER A 233 7.93 -13.19 -4.05
C SER A 233 8.36 -13.48 -2.62
N SER A 234 9.65 -13.32 -2.35
CA SER A 234 10.24 -13.54 -1.02
C SER A 234 9.90 -12.46 0.02
N PHE A 235 9.61 -11.22 -0.37
CA PHE A 235 9.32 -10.11 0.54
C PHE A 235 7.94 -10.30 1.16
N PHE A 236 6.94 -10.57 0.33
CA PHE A 236 5.63 -10.95 0.81
C PHE A 236 5.66 -12.36 1.42
N SER A 237 6.40 -13.32 0.88
CA SER A 237 6.56 -14.61 1.56
C SER A 237 7.17 -14.42 2.97
N PHE A 238 8.24 -13.65 3.17
CA PHE A 238 8.82 -13.40 4.51
C PHE A 238 7.88 -12.63 5.48
N VAL A 239 7.04 -11.72 4.97
CA VAL A 239 5.97 -11.09 5.77
C VAL A 239 4.91 -12.10 6.23
N PHE A 240 4.72 -13.21 5.49
CA PHE A 240 3.64 -14.18 5.71
C PHE A 240 4.09 -15.63 6.03
N CYS A 241 5.40 -15.95 6.00
CA CYS A 241 5.95 -17.33 6.07
C CYS A 241 6.19 -17.82 7.50
N LEU A 242 5.77 -17.07 8.53
CA LEU A 242 5.55 -17.69 9.83
C LEU A 242 4.11 -18.22 9.87
N PRO A 243 3.87 -19.55 9.92
CA PRO A 243 2.52 -20.12 9.89
C PRO A 243 1.62 -19.63 11.05
N ASN A 244 2.21 -19.25 12.19
CA ASN A 244 1.51 -18.58 13.30
C ASN A 244 1.15 -17.11 13.00
N GLN A 245 1.86 -16.46 12.08
CA GLN A 245 1.60 -15.08 11.67
C GLN A 245 0.53 -14.97 10.59
N ARG A 246 0.16 -15.99 9.81
CA ARG A 246 -0.93 -15.86 8.83
C ARG A 246 -2.30 -15.64 9.50
N LYS A 247 -2.62 -16.42 10.54
CA LYS A 247 -3.83 -16.24 11.36
C LYS A 247 -3.75 -14.98 12.23
N SER A 248 -2.57 -14.70 12.81
CA SER A 248 -2.32 -13.45 13.56
C SER A 248 -2.37 -12.22 12.66
N PHE A 249 -1.97 -12.34 11.39
CA PHE A 249 -2.04 -11.30 10.36
C PHE A 249 -3.47 -11.14 9.89
N GLU A 250 -4.24 -12.19 9.62
CA GLU A 250 -5.68 -12.05 9.34
C GLU A 250 -6.39 -11.35 10.51
N GLN A 251 -6.07 -11.71 11.76
CA GLN A 251 -6.57 -11.03 12.97
C GLN A 251 -6.00 -9.62 13.17
N SER A 252 -4.75 -9.34 12.80
CA SER A 252 -4.10 -8.02 12.93
C SER A 252 -4.35 -7.10 11.73
N LEU A 253 -4.72 -7.67 10.59
CA LEU A 253 -5.27 -7.03 9.41
C LEU A 253 -6.71 -6.64 9.74
N TYR A 254 -7.46 -7.53 10.37
CA TYR A 254 -8.77 -7.20 10.95
C TYR A 254 -8.61 -6.06 11.95
N ARG A 255 -7.82 -6.21 13.02
CA ARG A 255 -7.56 -5.14 14.02
C ARG A 255 -6.93 -3.87 13.42
N GLY A 256 -6.07 -3.99 12.41
CA GLY A 256 -5.43 -2.86 11.74
C GLY A 256 -6.39 -2.11 10.84
N ILE A 257 -7.22 -2.81 10.06
CA ILE A 257 -8.25 -2.19 9.23
C ILE A 257 -9.41 -1.69 10.10
N MET A 258 -9.62 -2.22 11.31
CA MET A 258 -10.48 -1.59 12.32
C MET A 258 -10.03 -0.17 12.67
N HIS A 259 -8.72 0.11 12.65
CA HIS A 259 -8.20 1.48 12.79
C HIS A 259 -8.43 2.33 11.53
N LEU A 260 -8.37 1.76 10.32
CA LEU A 260 -8.81 2.45 9.08
C LEU A 260 -10.32 2.76 9.12
N GLY A 261 -11.13 1.91 9.74
CA GLY A 261 -12.54 2.12 9.99
C GLY A 261 -12.84 3.40 10.79
N ALA A 262 -11.96 3.77 11.73
CA ALA A 262 -12.05 5.04 12.44
C ALA A 262 -11.82 6.26 11.51
N VAL A 263 -11.10 6.08 10.39
CA VAL A 263 -10.97 7.09 9.31
C VAL A 263 -12.25 7.22 8.49
N ALA A 264 -12.99 6.13 8.30
CA ALA A 264 -14.27 6.16 7.59
C ALA A 264 -15.31 6.99 8.36
N ARG A 265 -15.33 6.93 9.70
CA ARG A 265 -16.15 7.82 10.56
C ARG A 265 -15.70 9.29 10.50
N SER A 266 -14.40 9.56 10.38
CA SER A 266 -13.85 10.91 10.19
C SER A 266 -13.90 11.38 8.73
N SER A 267 -15.00 11.09 8.03
CA SER A 267 -15.50 11.97 6.97
C SER A 267 -14.64 12.21 5.73
N LYS A 268 -13.52 11.49 5.49
CA LYS A 268 -12.58 11.83 4.40
C LYS A 268 -12.05 10.65 3.57
N PHE A 269 -12.51 9.43 3.81
CA PHE A 269 -12.00 8.26 3.07
C PHE A 269 -12.59 8.11 1.66
N ILE A 270 -13.84 8.56 1.48
CA ILE A 270 -14.55 8.60 0.19
C ILE A 270 -14.88 10.04 -0.22
N VAL A 271 -14.75 10.99 0.70
CA VAL A 271 -15.15 12.39 0.47
C VAL A 271 -14.06 13.15 -0.26
N ALA A 272 -14.40 13.66 -1.44
CA ALA A 272 -13.64 14.66 -2.15
C ALA A 272 -13.34 15.85 -1.23
N ASN A 273 -12.05 16.19 -1.05
CA ASN A 273 -11.67 17.52 -0.58
C ASN A 273 -11.91 18.48 -1.75
N CYS A 274 -13.10 19.08 -1.84
CA CYS A 274 -13.25 20.38 -2.48
C CYS A 274 -13.04 21.46 -1.42
N SER A 275 -11.81 21.96 -1.31
CA SER A 275 -11.39 23.31 -0.88
C SER A 275 -9.87 23.41 -0.99
#